data_AF-A0A1M7LEJ4-F1
#
_entry.id   AF-A0A1M7LEJ4-F1
#
_cell.length_a   1.000
_cell.length_b   1.000
_cell.length_c   1.000
_cell.angle_alpha   90.00
_cell.angle_beta   90.00
_cell.angle_gamma   90.00
#
_symmetry.space_group_name_H-M   'P 1'
#
loop_
_entity.id
_entity.type
_entity.pdbx_description
1 polymer ?
#
loop_
_entity_poly.entity_id
_entity_poly.type
_entity_poly.pdbx_seq_one_letter_code
_entity_poly.pdbx_strand_id
1 'polypeptide(L)'
;MESYDIEDFIEEVKFQMTEYDVLEEKTILDWEKKARAYIMRHGNNKNIAIKSKDEIYIKVYDDELMAQIALAYYRAFRDNDLDGYWKTFKL
;
A
#
# COMPACT_ATOMS: atom_id res chain seq x y z
N MET A 1 13.62 1.35 -11.65
CA MET A 1 13.68 1.12 -10.19
C MET A 1 13.73 2.48 -9.55
N GLU A 2 12.60 2.88 -9.00
CA GLU A 2 12.45 4.11 -8.25
C GLU A 2 12.33 3.78 -6.76
N SER A 3 12.61 4.77 -5.92
CA SER A 3 12.54 4.63 -4.48
C SER A 3 11.71 5.78 -3.95
N TYR A 4 10.58 5.45 -3.37
CA TYR A 4 9.69 6.40 -2.71
C TYR A 4 9.96 6.34 -1.22
N ASP A 5 9.88 7.46 -0.52
CA ASP A 5 9.69 7.36 0.92
C ASP A 5 8.31 6.76 1.23
N ILE A 6 8.12 6.31 2.47
CA ILE A 6 6.87 5.66 2.87
C ILE A 6 5.66 6.59 2.75
N GLU A 7 5.82 7.89 2.93
CA GLU A 7 4.73 8.86 2.84
C GLU A 7 4.30 9.02 1.37
N ASP A 8 5.25 9.28 0.48
CA ASP A 8 5.03 9.39 -0.97
C ASP A 8 4.39 8.11 -1.52
N PHE A 9 4.89 6.93 -1.10
CA PHE A 9 4.33 5.66 -1.52
C PHE A 9 2.87 5.48 -1.08
N ILE A 10 2.57 5.81 0.18
CA ILE A 10 1.22 5.67 0.74
C ILE A 10 0.27 6.66 0.09
N GLU A 11 0.67 7.91 -0.05
CA GLU A 11 -0.18 8.95 -0.66
C GLU A 11 -0.47 8.63 -2.13
N GLU A 12 0.49 8.12 -2.89
CA GLU A 12 0.25 7.69 -4.27
C GLU A 12 -0.78 6.56 -4.33
N VAL A 13 -0.65 5.51 -3.50
CA VAL A 13 -1.66 4.44 -3.46
C VAL A 13 -3.03 4.97 -3.04
N LYS A 14 -3.10 5.86 -2.05
CA LYS A 14 -4.36 6.49 -1.62
C LYS A 14 -4.98 7.30 -2.76
N PHE A 15 -4.18 8.06 -3.49
CA PHE A 15 -4.62 8.82 -4.66
C PHE A 15 -5.26 7.88 -5.70
N GLN A 16 -4.59 6.77 -6.04
CA GLN A 16 -5.14 5.74 -6.93
C GLN A 16 -6.45 5.13 -6.37
N MET A 17 -6.61 4.99 -5.05
CA MET A 17 -7.86 4.51 -4.45
C MET A 17 -9.02 5.50 -4.60
N THR A 18 -8.75 6.80 -4.69
CA THR A 18 -9.82 7.81 -4.86
C THR A 18 -10.52 7.73 -6.21
N GLU A 19 -9.94 7.04 -7.20
CA GLU A 19 -10.59 6.77 -8.48
C GLU A 19 -11.75 5.77 -8.38
N TYR A 20 -11.89 5.07 -7.26
CA TYR A 20 -12.97 4.10 -7.03
C TYR A 20 -14.04 4.67 -6.10
N ASP A 21 -15.17 5.10 -6.65
CA ASP A 21 -16.28 5.78 -5.94
C ASP A 21 -16.80 5.07 -4.68
N VAL A 22 -16.60 3.76 -4.55
CA VAL A 22 -17.05 2.96 -3.39
C VAL A 22 -16.06 2.96 -2.23
N LEU A 23 -14.83 3.43 -2.45
CA LEU A 23 -13.81 3.55 -1.41
C LEU A 23 -13.93 4.92 -0.74
N GLU A 24 -14.75 4.98 0.31
CA GLU A 24 -14.86 6.18 1.14
C GLU A 24 -13.53 6.53 1.84
N GLU A 25 -13.35 7.81 2.19
CA GLU A 25 -12.16 8.31 2.89
C GLU A 25 -11.78 7.45 4.10
N LYS A 26 -12.76 7.07 4.92
CA LYS A 26 -12.54 6.22 6.09
C LYS A 26 -11.92 4.87 5.71
N THR A 27 -12.38 4.26 4.62
CA THR A 27 -11.88 2.98 4.11
C THR A 27 -10.43 3.10 3.60
N ILE A 28 -10.10 4.23 2.98
CA ILE A 28 -8.74 4.54 2.50
C ILE A 28 -7.79 4.78 3.70
N LEU A 29 -8.23 5.52 4.72
CA LEU A 29 -7.45 5.75 5.94
C LEU A 29 -7.24 4.46 6.75
N ASP A 30 -8.24 3.57 6.78
CA ASP A 30 -8.09 2.24 7.38
C ASP A 30 -7.07 1.38 6.63
N TRP A 31 -7.01 1.49 5.30
CA TRP A 31 -5.98 0.85 4.49
C TRP A 31 -4.58 1.38 4.84
N GLU A 32 -4.41 2.70 4.87
CA GLU A 32 -3.13 3.34 5.21
C GLU A 32 -2.59 2.83 6.55
N LYS A 33 -3.43 2.82 7.59
CA LYS A 33 -3.04 2.36 8.93
C LYS A 33 -2.53 0.92 8.90
N LYS A 34 -3.18 0.04 8.14
CA LYS A 34 -2.78 -1.37 8.00
C LYS A 34 -1.53 -1.52 7.13
N ALA A 35 -1.40 -0.76 6.06
CA ALA A 35 -0.23 -0.76 5.18
C ALA A 35 1.03 -0.32 5.94
N ARG A 36 0.95 0.76 6.73
CA ARG A 36 2.05 1.20 7.62
C ARG A 36 2.47 0.10 8.59
N ALA A 37 1.49 -0.51 9.26
CA ALA A 37 1.76 -1.61 10.19
C ALA A 37 2.38 -2.83 9.49
N TYR A 38 1.96 -3.13 8.26
CA TYR A 38 2.54 -4.20 7.45
C TYR A 38 4.00 -3.89 7.11
N ILE A 39 4.30 -2.70 6.59
CA ILE A 39 5.64 -2.27 6.19
C ILE A 39 6.60 -2.34 7.38
N MET A 40 6.21 -1.80 8.53
CA MET A 40 7.03 -1.82 9.75
C MET A 40 7.30 -3.24 10.26
N ARG A 41 6.35 -4.17 10.12
CA ARG A 41 6.53 -5.58 10.53
C ARG A 41 7.39 -6.39 9.56
N HIS A 42 7.41 -6.02 8.29
CA HIS A 42 8.10 -6.74 7.23
C HIS A 42 9.35 -6.02 6.73
N GLY A 43 10.08 -5.33 7.62
CA GLY A 43 11.30 -4.59 7.28
C GLY A 43 12.44 -5.44 6.69
N ASN A 44 12.31 -6.77 6.70
CA ASN A 44 13.21 -7.70 6.02
C ASN A 44 12.83 -7.98 4.54
N ASN A 45 11.72 -7.44 4.05
CA ASN A 45 11.35 -7.53 2.63
C ASN A 45 12.40 -6.79 1.78
N LYS A 46 12.88 -7.44 0.71
CA LYS A 46 13.88 -6.90 -0.23
C LYS A 46 13.50 -5.54 -0.85
N ASN A 47 12.20 -5.26 -0.92
CA ASN A 47 11.61 -4.06 -1.50
C ASN A 47 11.43 -2.94 -0.46
N ILE A 48 11.76 -3.19 0.81
CA ILE A 48 11.67 -2.20 1.89
C ILE A 48 13.10 -1.92 2.39
N ALA A 49 13.50 -0.66 2.40
CA ALA A 49 14.77 -0.21 2.95
C ALA A 49 14.51 0.68 4.17
N ILE A 50 14.84 0.19 5.36
CA ILE A 50 14.69 0.93 6.62
C ILE A 50 16.07 1.43 7.04
N LYS A 51 16.27 2.76 6.99
CA LYS A 51 17.46 3.41 7.55
C LYS A 51 17.25 3.83 9.00
N SER A 52 16.05 4.32 9.32
CA SER A 52 15.63 4.72 10.67
C SER A 52 14.11 4.56 10.80
N LYS A 53 13.52 4.92 11.96
CA LYS A 53 12.06 4.90 12.15
C LYS A 53 11.32 5.85 11.19
N ASP A 54 11.96 6.95 10.81
CA ASP A 54 11.39 8.01 9.99
C ASP A 54 11.94 7.99 8.56
N GLU A 55 12.95 7.15 8.28
CA GLU A 55 13.54 6.96 6.96
C GLU A 55 13.27 5.53 6.47
N ILE A 56 12.04 5.32 5.98
CA ILE A 56 11.61 4.08 5.32
C ILE A 56 11.40 4.37 3.85
N TYR A 57 12.03 3.58 3.00
CA TYR A 57 11.91 3.69 1.54
C TYR A 57 11.36 2.41 0.93
N ILE A 58 10.44 2.55 -0.02
CA ILE A 58 9.84 1.47 -0.80
C ILE A 58 10.46 1.47 -2.20
N LYS A 59 11.09 0.35 -2.57
CA LYS A 59 11.66 0.13 -3.90
C LYS A 59 10.57 -0.34 -4.83
N VAL A 60 10.32 0.45 -5.87
CA VAL A 60 9.31 0.17 -6.88
C VAL A 60 10.02 -0.16 -8.19
N TYR A 61 9.73 -1.35 -8.71
CA TYR A 61 10.32 -1.86 -9.96
C TYR A 61 9.37 -1.78 -11.14
N ASP A 62 8.08 -1.60 -10.86
CA ASP A 62 6.99 -1.51 -11.81
C ASP A 62 6.21 -0.23 -11.48
N ASP A 63 6.17 0.70 -12.41
CA ASP A 63 5.54 2.01 -12.24
C ASP A 63 4.02 1.88 -12.03
N GLU A 64 3.43 0.73 -12.41
CA GLU A 64 2.02 0.43 -12.15
C GLU A 64 1.75 -0.14 -10.74
N LEU A 65 2.77 -0.38 -9.92
CA LEU A 65 2.61 -1.08 -8.63
C LEU A 65 1.57 -0.42 -7.72
N MET A 66 1.59 0.91 -7.59
CA MET A 66 0.65 1.62 -6.72
C MET A 66 -0.81 1.47 -7.22
N ALA A 67 -1.02 1.60 -8.53
CA ALA A 67 -2.31 1.38 -9.16
C ALA A 67 -2.78 -0.07 -9.01
N GLN A 68 -1.88 -1.06 -9.16
CA GLN A 68 -2.18 -2.48 -8.94
C GLN A 68 -2.60 -2.77 -7.49
N ILE A 69 -1.93 -2.14 -6.52
CA ILE A 69 -2.28 -2.25 -5.10
C ILE A 69 -3.68 -1.68 -4.84
N ALA A 70 -3.97 -0.49 -5.37
CA ALA A 70 -5.29 0.14 -5.25
C ALA A 70 -6.39 -0.72 -5.88
N LEU A 71 -6.16 -1.22 -7.10
CA LEU A 71 -7.10 -2.10 -7.81
C LEU A 71 -7.35 -3.41 -7.05
N ALA A 72 -6.30 -4.03 -6.50
CA ALA A 72 -6.42 -5.24 -5.70
C ALA A 72 -7.25 -5.01 -4.43
N TYR A 73 -7.03 -3.88 -3.76
CA TYR A 73 -7.80 -3.50 -2.58
C TYR A 73 -9.27 -3.22 -2.92
N TYR A 74 -9.54 -2.46 -3.99
CA TYR A 74 -10.90 -2.21 -4.48
C TYR A 74 -11.66 -3.52 -4.76
N ARG A 75 -11.04 -4.46 -5.47
CA ARG A 75 -11.64 -5.77 -5.77
C ARG A 75 -11.99 -6.53 -4.49
N ALA A 76 -11.05 -6.58 -3.55
CA ALA A 76 -11.26 -7.24 -2.26
C ALA A 76 -12.34 -6.56 -1.43
N PHE A 77 -12.42 -5.23 -1.43
CA PHE A 77 -13.47 -4.48 -0.75
C PHE A 77 -14.85 -4.80 -1.34
N ARG A 78 -14.97 -4.70 -2.67
CA ARG A 78 -16.21 -5.00 -3.40
C ARG A 78 -16.68 -6.45 -3.18
N ASP A 79 -15.74 -7.38 -3.16
CA ASP A 79 -16.02 -8.82 -3.06
C ASP A 79 -16.10 -9.29 -1.57
N ASN A 80 -16.00 -8.37 -0.61
CA ASN A 80 -15.97 -8.64 0.85
C ASN A 80 -14.85 -9.61 1.30
N ASP A 81 -13.68 -9.56 0.65
CA ASP A 81 -12.51 -10.40 0.92
C ASP A 81 -11.25 -9.58 1.28
N LEU A 82 -11.41 -8.59 2.16
CA LEU A 82 -10.26 -7.81 2.65
C LEU A 82 -9.23 -8.67 3.38
N ASP A 83 -9.65 -9.76 4.02
CA ASP A 83 -8.74 -10.70 4.67
C ASP A 83 -7.87 -11.43 3.66
N GLY A 84 -8.43 -11.84 2.51
CA GLY A 84 -7.68 -12.43 1.40
C GLY A 84 -6.66 -11.45 0.80
N TYR A 85 -7.04 -10.18 0.65
CA TYR A 85 -6.11 -9.12 0.25
C TYR A 85 -4.91 -9.02 1.20
N TRP A 86 -5.14 -8.89 2.51
CA TRP A 86 -4.04 -8.73 3.47
C TRP A 86 -3.16 -9.98 3.60
N LYS A 87 -3.69 -11.18 3.36
CA LYS A 87 -2.89 -12.42 3.32
C LYS A 87 -1.94 -12.49 2.12
N THR A 88 -2.27 -11.80 1.03
CA THR A 88 -1.52 -11.85 -0.23
C THR A 88 -0.79 -10.54 -0.53
N PHE A 89 -1.02 -9.50 0.28
CA PHE A 89 -0.37 -8.20 0.16
C PHE A 89 1.15 -8.35 0.21
N LYS A 90 1.82 -7.82 -0.81
CA LYS A 90 3.27 -7.90 -0.96
C LYS A 90 3.77 -6.66 -1.68
N LEU A 91 4.95 -6.22 -1.25
CA LEU A 91 5.77 -5.20 -1.88
C LEU A 91 6.93 -5.88 -2.56
#